data_AF-A0A3A5W4V5-F1
#
_entry.id   AF-A0A3A5W4V5-F1
#
_cell.length_a   1.000
_cell.length_b   1.000
_cell.length_c   1.000
_cell.angle_alpha   90.00
_cell.angle_beta   90.00
_cell.angle_gamma   90.00
#
_symmetry.space_group_name_H-M   'P 1'
#
loop_
_entity.id
_entity.type
_entity.pdbx_description
1 polymer ?
#
loop_
_entity_poly.entity_id
_entity_poly.type
_entity_poly.pdbx_seq_one_letter_code
_entity_poly.pdbx_strand_id
1 'polypeptide(L)' 'MGGQGFLIGRGNLQLSPDVLRTIGFESILGVATPSKLLGLSSVRIDTGDPSLDEEYQQRRFIKLLQGYRTTRVIRILES' A
#
# COMPACT_ATOMS: atom_id res chain seq x y z
N MET A 1 3.37 -6.56 -16.32
CA MET A 1 2.94 -7.21 -15.07
C MET A 1 2.74 -6.16 -13.96
N GLY A 2 1.57 -5.49 -13.89
CA GLY A 2 1.37 -4.36 -12.95
C GLY A 2 -0.01 -4.28 -12.29
N GLY A 3 -0.84 -5.32 -12.43
CA GLY A 3 -2.24 -5.32 -11.98
C GLY A 3 -2.52 -6.09 -10.69
N GLN A 4 -1.49 -6.49 -9.93
CA GLN A 4 -1.70 -7.32 -8.72
C GLN A 4 -1.99 -6.51 -7.46
N GLY A 5 -1.88 -5.17 -7.55
CA GLY A 5 -2.30 -4.26 -6.49
C GLY A 5 -1.37 -4.14 -5.30
N PHE A 6 -0.15 -4.67 -5.36
CA PHE A 6 0.83 -4.46 -4.28
C PHE A 6 1.28 -2.99 -4.24
N LEU A 7 1.13 -2.38 -3.07
CA LEU A 7 1.63 -1.04 -2.76
C LEU A 7 2.99 -1.10 -2.09
N ILE A 8 3.17 -2.04 -1.16
CA ILE A 8 4.43 -2.34 -0.50
C ILE A 8 4.71 -3.83 -0.68
N GLY A 9 5.95 -4.12 -1.06
CA GLY A 9 6.47 -5.46 -1.21
C GLY A 9 6.04 -6.21 -2.46
N ARG A 10 6.14 -7.54 -2.35
CA ARG A 10 6.14 -8.57 -3.40
C ARG A 10 7.34 -8.54 -4.36
N GLY A 11 8.06 -9.66 -4.40
CA GLY A 11 9.30 -9.82 -5.17
C GLY A 11 10.50 -9.50 -4.30
N ASN A 12 11.29 -8.51 -4.69
CA ASN A 12 12.44 -8.03 -3.90
C ASN A 12 11.99 -6.94 -2.91
N LEU A 13 11.91 -7.29 -1.62
CA LEU A 13 11.51 -6.36 -0.55
C LEU A 13 12.56 -5.25 -0.38
N GLN A 14 12.23 -4.04 -0.83
CA GLN A 14 13.14 -2.88 -0.77
C GLN A 14 13.20 -2.19 0.60
N LEU A 15 12.18 -2.39 1.43
CA LEU A 15 12.05 -1.80 2.75
C LEU A 15 11.91 -2.93 3.78
N SER A 16 12.70 -2.87 4.85
CA SER A 16 12.56 -3.82 5.94
C SER A 16 11.36 -3.46 6.82
N PRO A 17 10.78 -4.45 7.53
CA PRO A 17 9.75 -4.20 8.54
C PRO A 17 10.14 -3.14 9.57
N ASP A 18 11.41 -3.09 10.00
CA ASP A 18 11.90 -2.11 10.98
C ASP A 18 11.82 -0.66 10.48
N VAL A 19 12.11 -0.43 9.20
CA VAL A 19 11.96 0.89 8.58
C VAL A 19 10.48 1.29 8.56
N LEU A 20 9.61 0.37 8.15
CA LEU A 20 8.17 0.61 8.07
C LEU A 20 7.55 0.92 9.44
N ARG A 21 8.01 0.24 10.51
CA ARG A 21 7.61 0.54 11.89
C ARG A 21 8.11 1.91 12.33
N THR A 22 9.35 2.26 12.01
CA THR A 22 9.98 3.52 12.43
C THR A 22 9.30 4.74 11.81
N ILE A 23 8.99 4.70 10.51
CA ILE A 23 8.30 5.81 9.83
C ILE A 23 6.82 5.92 10.22
N GLY A 24 6.21 4.80 10.61
CA GLY A 24 4.79 4.70 10.93
C GLY A 24 3.88 4.80 9.69
N PHE A 25 2.65 4.31 9.85
CA PHE A 25 1.65 4.24 8.78
C PHE A 25 1.31 5.60 8.16
N GLU A 26 1.16 6.64 8.98
CA GLU A 26 0.75 7.98 8.55
C GLU A 26 1.75 8.66 7.60
N SER A 27 3.01 8.20 7.60
CA SER A 27 4.07 8.70 6.73
C SER A 27 4.02 8.11 5.32
N ILE A 28 3.09 7.19 5.05
CA ILE A 28 3.01 6.47 3.79
C ILE A 28 1.94 7.08 2.89
N LEU A 29 2.37 7.56 1.73
CA LEU A 29 1.50 8.02 0.65
C LEU A 29 1.76 7.19 -0.60
N GLY A 30 0.76 6.44 -1.04
CA GLY A 30 0.84 5.76 -2.33
C GLY A 30 0.80 6.77 -3.48
N VAL A 31 1.41 6.44 -4.61
CA VAL A 31 1.30 7.24 -5.84
C VAL A 31 0.95 6.33 -7.02
N ALA A 32 -0.10 6.69 -7.77
CA ALA A 32 -0.53 5.93 -8.93
C ALA A 32 -1.09 6.82 -10.03
N THR A 33 -1.01 6.36 -11.27
CA THR A 33 -1.70 7.01 -12.39
C THR A 33 -3.19 6.66 -12.38
N PRO A 34 -4.07 7.52 -12.93
CA PRO A 34 -5.50 7.21 -13.06
C PRO A 34 -5.74 5.85 -13.72
N SER A 35 -5.03 5.54 -14.81
CA SER A 35 -5.16 4.28 -15.54
C SER A 35 -4.83 3.05 -14.68
N LYS A 36 -3.89 3.17 -13.73
CA LYS A 36 -3.54 2.09 -12.80
C LYS A 36 -4.62 1.88 -11.74
N LEU A 37 -5.41 2.92 -11.42
CA LEU A 37 -6.49 2.87 -10.43
C LEU A 37 -7.84 2.45 -11.01
N LEU A 38 -8.03 2.48 -12.34
CA LEU A 38 -9.31 2.11 -12.98
C LEU A 38 -9.79 0.69 -12.65
N GLY A 39 -8.86 -0.26 -12.54
CA GLY A 39 -9.15 -1.66 -12.20
C GLY A 39 -8.74 -2.05 -10.78
N LEU A 40 -8.33 -1.09 -9.94
CA LEU A 40 -7.79 -1.36 -8.61
C LEU A 40 -8.80 -0.95 -7.53
N SER A 41 -9.50 -1.92 -6.96
CA SER A 41 -10.46 -1.72 -5.87
C SER A 41 -9.80 -1.76 -4.48
N SER A 42 -8.65 -2.40 -4.37
CA SER A 42 -7.89 -2.57 -3.14
C SER A 42 -6.40 -2.68 -3.42
N VAL A 43 -5.60 -2.34 -2.42
CA VAL A 43 -4.15 -2.56 -2.44
C VAL A 43 -3.76 -3.69 -1.50
N ARG A 44 -2.64 -4.34 -1.80
CA ARG A 44 -2.01 -5.35 -0.96
C ARG A 44 -0.72 -4.79 -0.38
N ILE A 45 -0.41 -5.22 0.83
CA ILE A 45 0.83 -4.91 1.53
C ILE A 45 1.41 -6.25 1.99
N ASP A 46 2.68 -6.45 1.67
CA ASP A 46 3.47 -7.60 2.10
C ASP A 46 4.81 -7.06 2.58
N THR A 47 4.97 -6.97 3.89
CA THR A 47 6.18 -6.43 4.51
C THR A 47 7.22 -7.52 4.77
N GLY A 48 6.85 -8.81 4.61
CA GLY A 48 7.65 -9.95 5.06
C GLY A 48 7.53 -10.23 6.57
N ASP A 49 6.75 -9.44 7.32
CA ASP A 49 6.46 -9.65 8.74
C ASP A 49 4.93 -9.75 8.95
N PRO A 50 4.39 -10.93 9.28
CA PRO A 50 2.95 -11.14 9.41
C PRO A 50 2.27 -10.23 10.44
N SER A 51 2.97 -9.91 11.54
CA SER A 51 2.41 -9.05 12.60
C SER A 51 2.22 -7.62 12.11
N LEU A 52 3.17 -7.15 11.28
CA LEU A 52 3.10 -5.84 10.69
C LEU A 52 2.03 -5.81 9.60
N ASP A 53 1.97 -6.83 8.75
CA ASP A 53 0.94 -6.96 7.72
C ASP A 53 -0.48 -6.92 8.31
N GLU A 54 -0.71 -7.59 9.44
CA GLU A 54 -1.98 -7.53 10.18
C GLU A 54 -2.28 -6.10 10.66
N GLU A 55 -1.29 -5.37 11.21
CA GLU A 55 -1.48 -3.97 11.62
C GLU A 55 -1.91 -3.10 10.43
N TYR A 56 -1.25 -3.24 9.28
CA TYR A 56 -1.63 -2.53 8.06
C TYR A 56 -3.06 -2.87 7.60
N GLN A 57 -3.45 -4.14 7.66
CA GLN A 57 -4.81 -4.58 7.33
C GLN A 57 -5.87 -4.01 8.28
N GLN A 58 -5.56 -3.90 9.58
CA GLN A 58 -6.44 -3.30 10.59
C GLN A 58 -6.70 -1.81 10.34
N ARG A 59 -5.78 -1.08 9.70
CA ARG A 59 -5.99 0.33 9.31
C ARG A 59 -7.02 0.50 8.18
N ARG A 60 -7.35 -0.58 7.46
CA ARG A 60 -8.38 -0.69 6.41
C ARG A 60 -8.19 0.15 5.14
N PHE A 61 -7.55 1.31 5.23
CA PHE A 61 -7.48 2.26 4.13
C PHE A 61 -6.15 2.99 4.09
N ILE A 62 -5.68 3.32 2.89
CA ILE A 62 -4.48 4.12 2.67
C ILE A 62 -4.73 5.25 1.66
N LYS A 63 -4.01 6.36 1.83
CA LYS A 63 -4.06 7.51 0.92
C LYS A 63 -3.20 7.23 -0.31
N LEU A 64 -3.73 7.59 -1.48
CA LEU A 64 -3.07 7.51 -2.77
C LEU A 64 -3.18 8.85 -3.50
N LEU A 65 -2.07 9.41 -3.91
CA LEU A 65 -2.02 10.49 -4.89
C LEU A 65 -2.28 9.89 -6.28
N GLN A 66 -3.43 10.22 -6.86
CA GLN A 66 -3.82 9.89 -8.22
C GLN A 66 -3.36 11.01 -9.17
N GLY A 67 -2.33 10.76 -9.98
CA GLY A 67 -1.82 11.74 -10.93
C GLY A 67 -1.37 13.03 -10.23
N TYR A 68 -2.02 14.15 -10.51
CA TYR A 68 -1.66 15.46 -9.95
C TYR A 68 -2.77 16.02 -9.05
N ARG A 69 -2.38 16.42 -7.82
CA ARG A 69 -3.23 17.10 -6.82
C ARG A 69 -4.55 16.41 -6.45
N THR A 70 -4.77 15.18 -6.87
CA THR A 70 -5.98 14.41 -6.57
C THR A 70 -5.61 13.29 -5.63
N THR A 71 -6.20 13.26 -4.43
CA THR A 71 -5.98 12.17 -3.47
C THR A 71 -7.19 11.27 -3.43
N ARG A 72 -6.98 9.96 -3.38
CA ARG A 72 -8.01 8.95 -3.14
C ARG A 72 -7.65 8.13 -1.92
N VAL A 73 -8.68 7.65 -1.25
CA VAL A 73 -8.56 6.66 -0.19
C VAL A 73 -8.94 5.31 -0.80
N ILE A 74 -8.06 4.32 -0.70
CA ILE A 74 -8.28 2.96 -1.20
C ILE A 74 -8.25 1.97 -0.06
N ARG A 75 -9.00 0.86 -0.20
CA ARG A 75 -9.02 -0.21 0.80
C ARG A 75 -7.71 -1.01 0.76
N ILE A 76 -7.22 -1.42 1.92
CA ILE A 76 -6.19 -2.44 2.05
C ILE A 76 -6.91 -3.80 2.07
N LEU A 77 -6.51 -4.72 1.20
CA LEU A 77 -7.11 -6.05 1.10
C LEU A 77 -6.78 -6.86 2.36
N GLU A 78 -7.78 -7.51 2.94
CA GLU A 78 -7.61 -8.51 4.00
C GLU A 78 -7.07 -9.80 3.37
N SER A 79 -6.00 -10.34 3.94
CA SER A 79 -5.40 -11.61 3.50
C SER A 79 -6.05 -12.81 4.16
#